data_AF-A0A813FQW6-F1
#
_entry.id   AF-A0A813FQW6-F1
#
_cell.length_a   1.000
_cell.length_b   1.000
_cell.length_c   1.000
_cell.angle_alpha   90.00
_cell.angle_beta   90.00
_cell.angle_gamma   90.00
#
_symmetry.space_group_name_H-M   'P 1'
#
loop_
_entity.id
_entity.type
_entity.pdbx_description
1 polymer ?
#
loop_
_entity_poly.entity_id
_entity_poly.type
_entity_poly.pdbx_seq_one_letter_code
_entity_poly.pdbx_strand_id
1 'polypeptide(L)'
;MAVYGASTLLAMQPCDPSFAFFGFMGVTSAIVFANMGAAYGTAKSGVGISSMGVMRPDMVMRSIIPVVMAGVLGIYGLITTAWKTTTAALDKYYGYAES
;
A
#
# COMPACT_ATOMS: atom_id res chain seq x y z
N MET A 1 -23.17 -2.10 13.80
CA MET A 1 -22.66 -0.80 14.29
C MET A 1 -22.37 -0.75 15.80
N ALA A 2 -22.48 -1.85 16.56
CA ALA A 2 -22.18 -1.88 18.00
C ALA A 2 -20.79 -2.43 18.37
N VAL A 3 -19.97 -2.82 17.38
CA VAL A 3 -18.64 -3.42 17.64
C VAL A 3 -17.51 -2.37 17.68
N TYR A 4 -17.74 -1.16 17.16
CA TYR A 4 -16.76 -0.07 17.21
C TYR A 4 -16.70 0.67 18.57
N GLY A 5 -17.64 0.40 19.48
CA GLY A 5 -17.72 1.07 20.79
C GLY A 5 -16.96 0.40 21.93
N ALA A 6 -16.47 -0.83 21.76
CA ALA A 6 -15.68 -1.51 22.79
C ALA A 6 -14.18 -1.15 22.74
N SER A 7 -13.69 -0.70 21.58
CA SER A 7 -12.27 -0.38 21.38
C SER A 7 -11.89 1.01 21.89
N THR A 8 -12.83 1.95 22.01
CA THR A 8 -12.55 3.32 22.49
C THR A 8 -12.33 3.38 24.01
N LEU A 9 -12.82 2.40 24.79
CA LEU A 9 -12.51 2.31 26.23
C LEU A 9 -11.14 1.68 26.54
N LEU A 10 -10.48 1.05 25.54
CA LEU A 10 -9.07 0.62 25.65
C LEU A 10 -8.09 1.67 25.10
N ALA A 11 -8.57 2.83 24.65
CA ALA A 11 -7.75 3.88 24.05
C ALA A 11 -7.05 4.81 25.08
N MET A 12 -7.34 4.69 26.38
CA MET A 12 -6.69 5.48 27.43
C MET A 12 -5.88 4.61 28.41
N GLN A 13 -5.11 3.66 27.88
CA GLN A 13 -3.97 3.09 28.62
C GLN A 13 -2.67 3.50 27.93
N PRO A 14 -1.61 3.90 28.68
CA PRO A 14 -0.29 4.10 28.10
C PRO A 14 0.15 2.79 27.46
N CYS A 15 0.09 2.73 26.14
CA CYS A 15 0.45 1.56 25.37
C CYS A 15 1.97 1.42 25.35
N ASP A 16 2.46 0.21 25.61
CA ASP A 16 3.89 -0.08 25.50
C ASP A 16 4.42 0.37 24.12
N PRO A 17 5.60 1.03 24.07
CA PRO A 17 6.16 1.57 22.83
C PRO A 17 6.37 0.50 21.74
N SER A 18 6.42 -0.78 22.14
CA SER A 18 6.52 -1.95 21.27
C SER A 18 5.38 -2.06 20.24
N PHE A 19 4.15 -1.62 20.57
CA PHE A 19 3.01 -1.71 19.64
C PHE A 19 3.12 -0.72 18.48
N ALA A 20 3.67 0.47 18.72
CA ALA A 20 3.91 1.45 17.67
C ALA A 20 4.97 0.94 16.67
N PHE A 21 6.02 0.28 17.18
CA PHE A 21 7.08 -0.29 16.34
C PHE A 21 6.53 -1.34 15.35
N PHE A 22 5.73 -2.30 15.82
CA PHE A 22 5.12 -3.31 14.95
C PHE A 22 4.11 -2.70 13.96
N GLY A 23 3.38 -1.66 14.36
CA GLY A 23 2.48 -0.93 13.47
C GLY A 23 3.22 -0.29 12.30
N PHE A 24 4.29 0.47 12.55
CA PHE A 24 5.08 1.10 11.50
C PHE A 24 5.88 0.10 10.66
N MET A 25 6.45 -0.94 11.28
CA MET A 25 7.17 -2.00 10.56
C MET A 25 6.25 -2.74 9.57
N GLY A 26 5.00 -3.01 9.98
CA GLY A 26 3.98 -3.60 9.11
C GLY A 26 3.66 -2.71 7.90
N VAL A 27 3.49 -1.40 8.12
CA VAL A 27 3.26 -0.42 7.04
C VAL A 27 4.45 -0.35 6.09
N THR A 28 5.69 -0.34 6.60
CA THR A 28 6.90 -0.35 5.76
C THR A 28 7.00 -1.61 4.92
N SER A 29 6.77 -2.78 5.51
CA SER A 29 6.83 -4.05 4.77
C SER A 29 5.77 -4.14 3.67
N ALA A 30 4.55 -3.66 3.91
CA ALA A 30 3.46 -3.67 2.93
C ALA A 30 3.80 -2.84 1.67
N ILE A 31 4.35 -1.63 1.83
CA ILE A 31 4.77 -0.77 0.70
C ILE A 31 5.90 -1.39 -0.10
N VAL A 32 6.91 -1.94 0.58
CA VAL A 32 8.09 -2.53 -0.07
C VAL A 32 7.68 -3.72 -0.96
N PHE A 33 6.84 -4.62 -0.44
CA PHE A 33 6.36 -5.76 -1.22
C PHE A 33 5.42 -5.34 -2.36
N ALA A 34 4.54 -4.35 -2.15
CA ALA A 34 3.67 -3.83 -3.19
C ALA A 34 4.46 -3.21 -4.36
N ASN A 35 5.45 -2.37 -4.06
CA ASN A 35 6.29 -1.73 -5.08
C ASN A 35 7.21 -2.72 -5.78
N MET A 36 7.76 -3.71 -5.05
CA MET A 36 8.58 -4.75 -5.65
C MET A 36 7.79 -5.64 -6.62
N GLY A 37 6.55 -6.00 -6.28
CA GLY A 37 5.66 -6.76 -7.17
C GLY A 37 5.29 -5.99 -8.44
N ALA A 38 4.94 -4.70 -8.30
CA ALA A 38 4.62 -3.84 -9.44
C ALA A 38 5.85 -3.60 -10.35
N ALA A 39 7.02 -3.35 -9.76
CA ALA A 39 8.27 -3.17 -10.49
C ALA A 39 8.67 -4.45 -11.24
N TYR A 40 8.57 -5.62 -10.61
CA TYR A 40 8.88 -6.90 -11.24
C TYR A 40 7.91 -7.23 -12.39
N GLY A 41 6.61 -7.04 -12.18
CA GLY A 41 5.60 -7.21 -13.23
C GLY A 41 5.84 -6.29 -14.43
N THR A 42 6.27 -5.06 -14.16
CA THR A 42 6.64 -4.08 -15.21
C THR A 42 7.93 -4.50 -15.93
N ALA A 43 8.96 -4.92 -15.21
CA ALA A 43 10.24 -5.34 -15.80
C ALA A 43 10.06 -6.55 -16.73
N LYS A 44 9.34 -7.58 -16.29
CA LYS A 44 9.14 -8.79 -17.10
C LYS A 44 8.29 -8.53 -18.35
N SER A 45 7.25 -7.71 -18.20
CA SER A 45 6.40 -7.30 -19.33
C SER A 45 7.17 -6.40 -20.30
N GLY A 46 8.03 -5.52 -19.79
CA GLY A 46 8.85 -4.60 -20.57
C GLY A 46 9.83 -5.29 -21.53
N VAL A 47 10.46 -6.40 -21.11
CA VAL A 47 11.36 -7.18 -21.99
C VAL A 47 10.60 -7.76 -23.18
N GLY A 48 9.38 -8.28 -22.96
CA GLY A 48 8.52 -8.79 -24.02
C GLY A 48 8.03 -7.69 -24.97
N ILE A 49 7.69 -6.52 -24.44
CA ILE A 49 7.27 -5.35 -25.23
C ILE A 49 8.43 -4.83 -26.09
N SER A 50 9.64 -4.75 -25.56
CA SER A 50 10.81 -4.28 -26.30
C SER A 50 11.15 -5.19 -27.50
N SER A 51 11.05 -6.51 -27.32
CA SER A 51 11.26 -7.48 -28.40
C SER A 51 10.12 -7.46 -29.44
N MET A 52 8.87 -7.28 -29.02
CA MET A 52 7.73 -7.19 -29.94
C MET A 52 7.68 -5.85 -30.70
N GLY A 53 8.16 -4.77 -30.09
CA GLY A 53 8.14 -3.43 -30.69
C GLY A 53 9.03 -3.26 -31.92
N VAL A 54 10.11 -4.04 -32.03
CA VAL A 54 10.98 -4.03 -33.22
C VAL A 54 10.48 -4.90 -34.36
N MET A 55 9.70 -5.96 -34.08
CA MET A 55 9.21 -6.88 -35.11
C MET A 55 7.84 -6.47 -35.68
N ARG A 56 6.89 -6.04 -34.83
CA ARG A 56 5.54 -5.62 -35.26
C ARG A 56 4.98 -4.54 -34.32
N PRO A 57 5.12 -3.24 -34.66
CA PRO A 57 4.69 -2.15 -33.78
C PRO A 57 3.17 -2.07 -33.59
N ASP A 58 2.37 -2.63 -34.50
CA ASP A 58 0.90 -2.62 -34.45
C ASP A 58 0.33 -3.34 -33.21
N MET A 59 1.06 -4.35 -32.71
CA MET A 59 0.64 -5.17 -31.56
C MET A 59 1.09 -4.57 -30.22
N VAL A 60 1.98 -3.56 -30.22
CA VAL A 60 2.60 -2.98 -29.00
C VAL A 60 1.55 -2.36 -28.08
N MET A 61 0.58 -1.65 -28.65
CA MET A 61 -0.48 -0.97 -27.89
C MET A 61 -1.31 -1.92 -27.04
N ARG A 62 -1.53 -3.16 -27.49
CA ARG A 62 -2.27 -4.18 -26.74
C ARG A 62 -1.43 -4.84 -25.65
N SER A 63 -0.12 -4.93 -25.85
CA SER A 63 0.82 -5.47 -24.86
C SER A 63 1.15 -4.52 -23.69
N ILE A 64 0.62 -3.29 -23.66
CA ILE A 64 0.72 -2.38 -22.50
C ILE A 64 -0.25 -2.75 -21.37
N ILE A 65 -1.37 -3.42 -21.67
CA ILE A 65 -2.37 -3.88 -20.69
C ILE A 65 -1.75 -4.62 -19.48
N PRO A 66 -0.81 -5.60 -19.64
CA PRO A 66 -0.17 -6.26 -18.50
C PRO A 66 0.69 -5.32 -17.64
N VAL A 67 1.32 -4.31 -18.22
CA VAL A 67 2.09 -3.30 -17.46
C VAL A 67 1.15 -2.46 -16.60
N VAL A 68 0.02 -2.05 -17.16
CA VAL A 68 -1.00 -1.29 -16.42
C VAL A 68 -1.55 -2.13 -15.27
N MET A 69 -1.85 -3.42 -15.47
CA MET A 69 -2.33 -4.29 -14.41
C MET A 69 -1.32 -4.49 -13.27
N ALA A 70 -0.02 -4.57 -13.59
CA ALA A 70 1.04 -4.60 -12.57
C ALA A 70 1.11 -3.27 -11.79
N GLY A 71 0.89 -2.14 -12.46
CA GLY A 71 0.89 -0.81 -11.84
C GLY A 71 -0.27 -0.58 -10.87
N VAL A 72 -1.49 -1.03 -11.22
CA VAL A 72 -2.67 -0.85 -10.37
C VAL A 72 -2.53 -1.58 -9.03
N LEU A 73 -1.90 -2.76 -9.02
CA LEU A 73 -1.59 -3.50 -7.77
C LEU A 73 -0.67 -2.70 -6.83
N GLY A 74 0.30 -1.96 -7.38
CA GLY A 74 1.16 -1.06 -6.58
C GLY A 74 0.38 0.10 -5.96
N ILE A 75 -0.56 0.69 -6.69
CA ILE A 75 -1.42 1.79 -6.20
C ILE A 75 -2.33 1.30 -5.07
N TYR A 76 -2.90 0.10 -5.17
CA TYR A 76 -3.69 -0.48 -4.07
C TYR A 76 -2.86 -0.66 -2.80
N GLY A 77 -1.62 -1.12 -2.92
CA GLY A 77 -0.69 -1.21 -1.80
C GLY A 77 -0.46 0.15 -1.12
N LEU A 78 -0.15 1.17 -1.92
CA LEU A 78 0.06 2.54 -1.41
C LEU A 78 -1.16 3.12 -0.69
N ILE A 79 -2.37 2.98 -1.24
CA ILE A 79 -3.60 3.53 -0.65
C ILE A 79 -3.89 2.90 0.72
N THR A 80 -3.80 1.56 0.83
CA THR A 80 -4.08 0.87 2.09
C THR A 80 -3.12 1.32 3.20
N THR A 81 -1.84 1.54 2.88
CA THR A 81 -0.85 2.06 3.83
C THR A 81 -1.01 3.55 4.14
N ALA A 82 -1.40 4.38 3.16
CA ALA A 82 -1.67 5.80 3.38
C ALA A 82 -2.84 5.97 4.36
N TRP A 83 -3.91 5.19 4.18
CA TRP A 83 -5.07 5.24 5.07
C TRP A 83 -4.75 4.76 6.49
N LYS A 84 -3.95 3.70 6.64
CA LYS A 84 -3.43 3.22 7.94
C LYS A 84 -2.59 4.28 8.66
N THR A 85 -1.79 5.04 7.91
CA THR A 85 -0.93 6.10 8.48
C THR A 85 -1.75 7.30 8.93
N THR A 86 -2.74 7.73 8.14
CA THR A 86 -3.59 8.88 8.48
C THR A 86 -4.51 8.59 9.68
N THR A 87 -5.03 7.37 9.79
CA THR A 87 -5.82 6.95 10.98
C THR A 87 -4.95 6.91 12.24
N ALA A 88 -3.71 6.44 12.15
CA ALA A 88 -2.75 6.50 13.26
C ALA A 88 -2.38 7.96 13.66
N ALA A 89 -2.42 8.91 12.72
CA ALA A 89 -2.25 10.33 13.02
C ALA A 89 -3.50 10.94 13.66
N LEU A 90 -4.71 10.53 13.24
CA LEU A 90 -5.97 10.95 13.84
C LEU A 90 -6.12 10.44 15.27
N ASP A 91 -5.80 9.18 15.55
CA ASP A 91 -5.83 8.65 16.93
C ASP A 91 -4.92 9.46 17.87
N LYS A 92 -3.75 9.89 17.38
CA LYS A 92 -2.89 10.82 18.12
C LYS A 92 -3.58 12.17 18.35
N TYR A 93 -4.21 12.76 17.32
CA TYR A 93 -4.90 14.05 17.43
C TYR A 93 -6.12 14.03 18.36
N TYR A 94 -6.93 12.96 18.34
CA TYR A 94 -8.06 12.81 19.27
C TYR A 94 -7.57 12.58 20.71
N GLY A 95 -6.46 11.85 20.91
CA GLY A 95 -5.82 11.70 22.22
C GLY A 95 -5.24 12.99 22.82
N TYR A 96 -4.98 14.02 22.01
CA TYR A 96 -4.59 15.37 22.48
C TYR A 96 -5.79 16.31 22.67
N ALA A 97 -7.01 15.92 22.27
CA ALA A 97 -8.21 16.74 22.38
C ALA A 97 -9.04 16.41 23.64
N GLU A 98 -8.83 15.24 24.24
CA GLU A 98 -9.47 14.80 25.50
C GLU A 98 -8.59 15.03 26.75
N SER A 99 -7.49 15.78 26.62
CA SER A 99 -6.59 16.18 27.72
C SER A 99 -6.89 17.58 28.27
#